data_AF-A0A8D0HAG4-F1
#
_entry.id   AF-A0A8D0HAG4-F1
#
_cell.length_a   1.000
_cell.length_b   1.000
_cell.length_c   1.000
_cell.angle_alpha   90.00
_cell.angle_beta   90.00
_cell.angle_gamma   90.00
#
_symmetry.space_group_name_H-M   'P 1'
#
loop_
_entity.id
_entity.type
_entity.pdbx_description
1 polymer ?
#
loop_
_entity_poly.entity_id
_entity_poly.type
_entity_poly.pdbx_seq_one_letter_code
_entity_poly.pdbx_strand_id
1 'polypeptide(L)'
;MVAIKQYLPKGLYIDPYELTSLQQHNLTEIIVTSENTQYIDVEAPEYLATEIDLFIYMKSDSQCAHCFRAMLPVHCRYHRPAENDGKTSGVLKSPEILIHCQKRGCWKQSEIEAPCSQRNGHTCRWNNVKYKFVNEKVIVHIPVGLKEHSSLVCVMTLLATALCSSLVLAAVCKHGHFSLAQCS
;
A
#
# COMPACT_ATOMS: atom_id res chain seq x y z
N MET A 1 9.73 -16.48 -19.69
CA MET A 1 9.29 -16.05 -18.33
C MET A 1 8.30 -14.92 -18.51
N VAL A 2 7.31 -14.79 -17.63
CA VAL A 2 6.30 -13.73 -17.69
C VAL A 2 6.31 -12.99 -16.37
N ALA A 3 6.27 -11.66 -16.43
CA ALA A 3 6.23 -10.78 -15.28
C ALA A 3 5.19 -9.68 -15.49
N ILE A 4 4.84 -9.03 -14.39
CA ILE A 4 3.88 -7.94 -14.31
C ILE A 4 4.60 -6.75 -13.69
N LYS A 5 4.53 -5.60 -14.35
CA LYS A 5 4.86 -4.32 -13.71
C LYS A 5 3.56 -3.68 -13.24
N GLN A 6 3.44 -3.48 -11.93
CA GLN A 6 2.26 -2.90 -11.29
C GLN A 6 2.64 -1.60 -10.59
N TYR A 7 1.81 -0.60 -10.80
CA TYR A 7 1.92 0.69 -10.11
C TYR A 7 0.83 0.79 -9.04
N LEU A 8 1.22 1.15 -7.82
CA LEU A 8 0.31 1.43 -6.70
C LEU A 8 0.22 2.94 -6.45
N PRO A 9 -1.00 3.52 -6.46
CA PRO A 9 -1.19 4.91 -6.07
C PRO A 9 -0.95 5.10 -4.57
N LYS A 10 -0.75 6.36 -4.15
CA LYS A 10 -0.49 6.72 -2.74
C LYS A 10 -1.52 6.19 -1.74
N GLY A 11 -2.76 5.97 -2.15
CA GLY A 11 -3.81 5.43 -1.27
C GLY A 11 -3.69 3.93 -0.99
N LEU A 12 -2.80 3.22 -1.68
CA LEU A 12 -2.61 1.78 -1.58
C LEU A 12 -1.16 1.45 -1.23
N TYR A 13 -0.94 0.34 -0.54
CA TYR A 13 0.40 -0.15 -0.22
C TYR A 13 0.43 -1.67 -0.11
N ILE A 14 1.64 -2.20 0.01
CA ILE A 14 1.90 -3.61 0.33
C ILE A 14 2.60 -3.65 1.69
N ASP A 15 2.21 -4.60 2.54
CA ASP A 15 2.89 -4.80 3.81
C ASP A 15 4.19 -5.59 3.56
N PRO A 16 5.38 -5.04 3.90
CA PRO A 16 6.65 -5.71 3.69
C PRO A 16 6.79 -7.00 4.52
N TYR A 17 6.17 -7.09 5.70
CA TYR A 17 6.20 -8.28 6.55
C TYR A 17 5.33 -9.39 5.96
N GLU A 18 4.13 -9.05 5.50
CA GLU A 18 3.28 -10.01 4.79
C GLU A 18 3.96 -10.49 3.51
N LEU A 19 4.55 -9.57 2.73
CA LEU A 19 5.25 -9.92 1.51
C LEU A 19 6.40 -10.89 1.78
N THR A 20 7.20 -10.63 2.82
CA THR A 20 8.29 -11.51 3.23
C THR A 20 7.79 -12.90 3.57
N SER A 21 6.68 -13.00 4.33
CA SER A 21 6.04 -14.28 4.66
C SER A 21 5.57 -15.04 3.42
N LEU A 22 4.91 -14.36 2.48
CA LEU A 22 4.44 -14.99 1.23
C LEU A 22 5.60 -15.48 0.35
N GLN A 23 6.72 -14.75 0.34
CA GLN A 23 7.91 -15.12 -0.40
C GLN A 23 8.62 -16.33 0.22
N GLN A 24 8.71 -16.41 1.55
CA GLN A 24 9.25 -17.57 2.27
C GLN A 24 8.47 -18.85 1.95
N HIS A 25 7.15 -18.75 1.78
CA HIS A 25 6.28 -19.87 1.42
C HIS A 25 6.18 -20.12 -0.10
N ASN A 26 6.98 -19.42 -0.92
CA ASN A 26 6.94 -19.49 -2.38
C ASN A 26 5.54 -19.26 -2.95
N LEU A 27 4.73 -18.38 -2.35
CA LEU A 27 3.39 -18.04 -2.86
C LEU A 27 3.45 -16.91 -3.90
N THR A 28 4.37 -15.97 -3.72
CA THR A 28 4.60 -14.85 -4.65
C THR A 28 6.09 -14.54 -4.77
N GLU A 29 6.49 -13.87 -5.85
CA GLU A 29 7.86 -13.38 -6.06
C GLU A 29 7.75 -11.94 -6.60
N ILE A 30 8.17 -10.97 -5.80
CA ILE A 30 7.94 -9.53 -6.04
C ILE A 30 9.18 -8.73 -5.66
N ILE A 31 9.54 -7.77 -6.49
CA ILE A 31 10.58 -6.77 -6.23
C ILE A 31 9.96 -5.39 -6.24
N VAL A 32 10.24 -4.59 -5.23
CA VAL A 32 9.92 -3.15 -5.22
C VAL A 32 11.01 -2.45 -6.02
N THR A 33 10.64 -1.78 -7.12
CA THR A 33 11.60 -1.20 -8.08
C THR A 33 11.84 0.30 -7.86
N SER A 34 10.99 0.96 -7.07
CA SER A 34 11.16 2.40 -6.81
C SER A 34 12.36 2.66 -5.90
N GLU A 35 13.37 3.34 -6.43
CA GLU A 35 14.64 3.66 -5.74
C GLU A 35 14.43 4.46 -4.43
N ASN A 36 13.34 5.23 -4.34
CA ASN A 36 12.96 6.00 -3.15
C ASN A 36 12.14 5.19 -2.13
N THR A 37 11.86 3.92 -2.41
CA THR A 37 10.91 3.08 -1.65
C THR A 37 11.53 1.77 -1.17
N GLN A 38 12.84 1.78 -0.91
CA GLN A 38 13.54 0.68 -0.23
C GLN A 38 12.87 0.34 1.13
N TYR A 39 12.24 1.33 1.75
CA TYR A 39 11.44 1.19 2.96
C TYR A 39 10.01 1.69 2.69
N ILE A 40 9.03 0.82 2.92
CA ILE A 40 7.60 1.17 2.87
C ILE A 40 7.18 1.51 4.29
N ASP A 41 6.95 2.80 4.55
CA ASP A 41 6.30 3.22 5.78
C ASP A 41 4.84 2.77 5.74
N VAL A 42 4.48 1.79 6.57
CA VAL A 42 3.11 1.26 6.65
C VAL A 42 2.16 2.20 7.39
N GLU A 43 2.69 3.10 8.21
CA GLU A 43 1.91 4.04 9.03
C GLU A 43 1.69 5.39 8.33
N ALA A 44 2.46 5.68 7.27
CA ALA A 44 2.28 6.90 6.50
C ALA A 44 0.84 6.98 5.90
N PRO A 45 0.11 8.08 6.11
CA PRO A 45 -1.19 8.29 5.48
C PRO A 45 -1.03 8.63 3.99
N GLU A 46 -2.10 8.51 3.21
CA GLU A 46 -2.11 8.71 1.75
C GLU A 46 -1.46 10.05 1.32
N TYR A 47 -1.79 11.15 2.00
CA TYR A 47 -1.30 12.48 1.64
C TYR A 47 0.19 12.72 1.93
N LEU A 48 0.85 11.82 2.67
CA LEU A 48 2.30 11.82 2.90
C LEU A 48 3.01 10.67 2.20
N ALA A 49 2.25 9.70 1.67
CA ALA A 49 2.80 8.52 1.04
C ALA A 49 3.35 8.80 -0.37
N THR A 50 4.25 7.93 -0.79
CA THR A 50 4.78 7.85 -2.15
C THR A 50 4.13 6.72 -2.92
N GLU A 51 4.17 6.83 -4.23
CA GLU A 51 3.68 5.80 -5.15
C GLU A 51 4.71 4.68 -5.26
N ILE A 52 4.22 3.45 -5.47
CA ILE A 52 5.07 2.26 -5.42
C ILE A 52 5.04 1.55 -6.76
N ASP A 53 6.22 1.34 -7.35
CA ASP A 53 6.42 0.52 -8.53
C ASP A 53 6.87 -0.88 -8.13
N LEU A 54 6.14 -1.87 -8.63
CA LEU A 54 6.33 -3.29 -8.32
C LEU A 54 6.62 -4.08 -9.58
N PHE A 55 7.54 -5.02 -9.46
CA PHE A 55 7.86 -6.01 -10.47
C PHE A 55 7.55 -7.41 -9.91
N ILE A 56 6.57 -8.09 -10.50
CA ILE A 56 5.98 -9.32 -9.98
C ILE A 56 6.22 -10.45 -10.98
N TYR A 57 6.85 -11.54 -10.56
CA TYR A 57 7.06 -12.71 -11.42
C TYR A 57 5.86 -13.63 -11.38
N MET A 58 5.34 -14.00 -12.55
CA MET A 58 4.18 -14.87 -12.65
C MET A 58 4.61 -16.35 -12.66
N LYS A 59 3.83 -17.18 -11.98
CA LYS A 59 4.01 -18.63 -11.96
C LYS A 59 3.08 -19.29 -12.97
N SER A 60 3.57 -20.34 -13.64
CA SER A 60 2.73 -21.16 -14.51
C SER A 60 1.68 -21.90 -13.69
N ASP A 61 0.45 -21.94 -14.20
CA ASP A 61 -0.63 -22.73 -13.63
C ASP A 61 -0.45 -24.21 -13.94
N SER A 62 -0.54 -25.08 -12.93
CA SER A 62 -0.40 -26.53 -13.12
C SER A 62 -1.55 -27.14 -13.92
N GLN A 63 -2.72 -26.49 -13.93
CA GLN A 63 -3.92 -26.98 -14.62
C GLN A 63 -4.06 -26.42 -16.04
N CYS A 64 -3.25 -25.42 -16.42
CA CYS A 64 -3.33 -24.78 -17.74
C CYS A 64 -1.94 -24.37 -18.23
N ALA A 65 -1.46 -25.05 -19.28
CA ALA A 65 -0.11 -24.89 -19.84
C ALA A 65 0.21 -23.47 -20.34
N HIS A 66 -0.80 -22.67 -20.67
CA HIS A 66 -0.65 -21.29 -21.16
C HIS A 66 -1.17 -20.24 -20.17
N CYS A 67 -1.53 -20.65 -18.95
CA CYS A 67 -2.00 -19.73 -17.93
C CYS A 67 -0.88 -19.41 -16.95
N PHE A 68 -0.82 -18.14 -16.56
CA PHE A 68 0.12 -17.64 -15.58
C PHE A 68 -0.67 -16.92 -14.49
N ARG A 69 -0.27 -17.11 -13.23
CA ARG A 69 -0.91 -16.49 -12.07
C ARG A 69 0.12 -15.75 -11.23
N ALA A 70 -0.32 -14.67 -10.62
CA ALA A 70 0.44 -13.90 -9.64
C ALA A 70 -0.52 -13.42 -8.55
N MET A 71 0.00 -13.23 -7.34
CA MET A 71 -0.75 -12.73 -6.19
C MET A 71 -0.02 -11.49 -5.64
N LEU A 72 -0.79 -10.43 -5.38
CA LEU A 72 -0.29 -9.19 -4.80
C LEU A 72 -1.20 -8.82 -3.61
N PRO A 73 -0.69 -8.83 -2.36
CA PRO A 73 -1.46 -8.39 -1.21
C PRO A 73 -1.51 -6.87 -1.13
N VAL A 74 -2.66 -6.27 -1.43
CA VAL A 74 -2.84 -4.82 -1.46
C VAL A 74 -3.67 -4.37 -0.27
N HIS A 75 -3.17 -3.37 0.45
CA HIS A 75 -3.81 -2.72 1.59
C HIS A 75 -4.16 -1.27 1.27
N CYS A 76 -5.17 -0.74 1.96
CA CYS A 76 -5.58 0.66 1.85
C CYS A 76 -4.94 1.49 2.97
N ARG A 77 -4.41 2.66 2.64
CA ARG A 77 -3.89 3.62 3.63
C ARG A 77 -5.01 4.42 4.29
N TYR A 78 -4.67 5.07 5.40
CA TYR A 78 -5.50 6.13 5.95
C TYR A 78 -5.57 7.35 5.02
N HIS A 79 -6.78 7.87 4.84
CA HIS A 79 -7.05 9.03 3.99
C HIS A 79 -7.61 10.18 4.82
N ARG A 80 -7.54 11.40 4.27
CA ARG A 80 -8.22 12.55 4.86
C ARG A 80 -9.74 12.36 4.85
N PRO A 81 -10.45 13.00 5.79
CA PRO A 81 -11.91 13.02 5.75
C PRO A 81 -12.41 13.65 4.44
N ALA A 82 -13.47 13.06 3.87
CA ALA A 82 -14.12 13.53 2.66
C ALA A 82 -15.19 14.57 2.98
N GLU A 83 -15.49 15.43 2.01
CA GLU A 83 -16.52 16.48 2.17
C GLU A 83 -17.94 15.96 2.00
N ASN A 84 -18.16 14.83 1.30
CA ASN A 84 -19.48 14.44 0.82
C ASN A 84 -19.99 13.11 1.41
N ASP A 85 -19.61 11.99 0.80
CA ASP A 85 -20.21 10.67 1.05
C ASP A 85 -19.44 9.82 2.08
N GLY A 86 -18.45 10.43 2.75
CA GLY A 86 -17.58 9.73 3.68
C GLY A 86 -16.78 8.61 3.00
N LYS A 87 -16.52 8.72 1.69
CA LYS A 87 -15.72 7.74 0.95
C LYS A 87 -14.67 8.41 0.10
N THR A 88 -13.60 7.67 -0.12
CA THR A 88 -12.60 7.97 -1.15
C THR A 88 -12.31 6.70 -1.94
N SER A 89 -11.60 6.80 -3.05
CA SER A 89 -11.36 5.66 -3.94
C SER A 89 -9.88 5.47 -4.22
N GLY A 90 -9.38 4.27 -3.94
CA GLY A 90 -8.09 3.79 -4.43
C GLY A 90 -8.27 3.16 -5.80
N VAL A 91 -7.60 3.70 -6.83
CA VAL A 91 -7.70 3.18 -8.21
C VAL A 91 -6.46 2.40 -8.57
N LEU A 92 -6.60 1.08 -8.66
CA LEU A 92 -5.56 0.20 -9.17
C LEU A 92 -5.71 0.06 -10.68
N LYS A 93 -4.82 0.70 -11.44
CA LYS A 93 -4.79 0.57 -12.90
C LYS A 93 -4.30 -0.83 -13.28
N SER A 94 -4.74 -1.30 -14.44
CA SER A 94 -4.26 -2.58 -14.95
C SER A 94 -2.76 -2.57 -15.22
N PRO A 95 -2.07 -3.69 -14.97
CA PRO A 95 -0.62 -3.74 -15.04
C PRO A 95 -0.07 -3.73 -16.47
N GLU A 96 1.23 -3.58 -16.60
CA GLU A 96 1.95 -3.92 -17.82
C GLU A 96 2.39 -5.39 -17.76
N ILE A 97 2.14 -6.16 -18.82
CA ILE A 97 2.64 -7.54 -18.93
C ILE A 97 3.97 -7.51 -19.67
N LEU A 98 4.96 -8.16 -19.08
CA LEU A 98 6.33 -8.22 -19.55
C LEU A 98 6.69 -9.67 -19.86
N ILE A 99 7.29 -9.90 -21.03
CA ILE A 99 7.75 -11.23 -21.44
C ILE A 99 9.25 -11.20 -21.69
N HIS A 100 9.97 -12.06 -20.99
CA HIS A 100 11.37 -12.34 -21.27
C HIS A 100 11.50 -13.56 -22.18
N CYS A 101 12.29 -13.38 -23.24
CA CYS A 101 12.46 -14.35 -24.31
C CYS A 101 13.94 -14.59 -24.59
N GLN A 102 14.35 -15.86 -24.55
CA GLN A 102 15.75 -16.26 -24.72
C GLN A 102 16.14 -16.57 -26.17
N LYS A 103 15.17 -16.76 -27.09
CA LYS A 103 15.45 -17.14 -28.48
C LYS A 103 15.57 -15.92 -29.39
N ARG A 104 16.47 -16.00 -30.37
CA ARG A 104 16.61 -15.01 -31.45
C ARG A 104 15.31 -15.00 -32.27
N GLY A 105 14.65 -13.83 -32.37
CA GLY A 105 13.36 -13.67 -33.07
C GLY A 105 12.22 -13.14 -32.22
N CYS A 106 12.46 -12.80 -30.95
CA CYS A 106 11.44 -12.16 -30.12
C CYS A 106 11.17 -10.70 -30.51
N TRP A 107 9.94 -10.28 -30.25
CA TRP A 107 9.34 -9.05 -30.74
C TRP A 107 10.07 -7.85 -30.15
N LYS A 108 10.59 -6.95 -30.99
CA LYS A 108 11.34 -5.74 -30.58
C LYS A 108 10.42 -4.58 -30.18
N GLN A 109 9.33 -4.85 -29.47
CA GLN A 109 8.44 -3.79 -28.99
C GLN A 109 8.79 -3.50 -27.53
N SER A 110 9.33 -2.31 -27.30
CA SER A 110 9.58 -1.69 -25.99
C SER A 110 10.40 -2.56 -25.04
N GLU A 111 11.72 -2.33 -25.01
CA GLU A 111 12.64 -3.10 -24.19
C GLU A 111 12.88 -2.41 -22.84
N ILE A 112 12.59 -3.11 -21.75
CA ILE A 112 12.80 -2.66 -20.38
C ILE A 112 13.84 -3.58 -19.74
N GLU A 113 14.81 -2.99 -19.06
CA GLU A 113 15.78 -3.74 -18.25
C GLU A 113 15.26 -3.87 -16.82
N ALA A 114 15.14 -5.10 -16.34
CA ALA A 114 14.75 -5.40 -14.96
C ALA A 114 15.41 -6.72 -14.53
N PRO A 115 15.54 -6.98 -13.22
CA PRO A 115 16.11 -8.24 -12.74
C PRO A 115 15.42 -9.48 -13.35
N CYS A 116 16.18 -10.54 -13.58
CA CYS A 116 15.66 -11.80 -14.12
C CYS A 116 14.90 -12.63 -13.07
N SER A 117 15.27 -12.46 -11.80
CA SER A 117 14.62 -13.08 -10.64
C SER A 117 14.86 -12.22 -9.41
N GLN A 118 14.13 -12.49 -8.32
CA GLN A 118 14.35 -11.82 -7.04
C GLN A 118 15.73 -12.15 -6.43
N ARG A 119 16.25 -13.35 -6.68
CA ARG A 119 17.48 -13.84 -6.03
C ARG A 119 18.76 -13.49 -6.78
N ASN A 120 18.69 -13.28 -8.09
CA ASN A 120 19.86 -13.06 -8.92
C ASN A 120 19.90 -11.60 -9.38
N GLY A 121 21.01 -10.91 -9.13
CA GLY A 121 21.24 -9.54 -9.61
C GLY A 121 21.46 -9.41 -11.12
N HIS A 122 21.23 -10.46 -11.90
CA HIS A 122 21.32 -10.41 -13.35
C HIS A 122 20.12 -9.66 -13.92
N THR A 123 20.39 -8.70 -14.81
CA THR A 123 19.36 -7.98 -15.54
C THR A 123 18.96 -8.76 -16.80
N CYS A 124 17.66 -8.78 -17.06
CA CYS A 124 17.05 -9.37 -18.23
C CYS A 124 16.42 -8.28 -19.08
N ARG A 125 16.40 -8.51 -20.39
CA ARG A 125 15.64 -7.71 -21.34
C ARG A 125 14.21 -8.22 -21.42
N TRP A 126 13.26 -7.36 -21.05
CA TRP A 126 11.84 -7.63 -21.02
C TRP A 126 11.15 -6.85 -22.12
N ASN A 127 10.19 -7.49 -22.81
CA ASN A 127 9.38 -6.82 -23.83
C ASN A 127 7.98 -6.60 -23.27
N ASN A 128 7.48 -5.37 -23.40
CA ASN A 128 6.10 -5.06 -23.07
C ASN A 128 5.18 -5.61 -24.18
N VAL A 129 4.16 -6.36 -23.78
CA VAL A 129 3.18 -6.91 -24.72
C VAL A 129 1.84 -6.21 -24.58
N LYS A 130 1.22 -5.92 -25.72
CA LYS A 130 -0.17 -5.48 -25.75
C LYS A 130 -1.08 -6.66 -25.51
N TYR A 131 -2.08 -6.48 -24.66
CA TYR A 131 -3.06 -7.51 -24.33
C TYR A 131 -4.44 -6.90 -24.10
N LYS A 132 -5.46 -7.75 -24.15
CA LYS A 132 -6.84 -7.33 -23.86
C LYS A 132 -7.10 -7.49 -22.37
N PHE A 133 -7.36 -6.38 -21.70
CA PHE A 133 -7.73 -6.36 -20.30
C PHE A 133 -9.19 -6.83 -20.12
N VAL A 134 -9.45 -7.62 -19.09
CA VAL A 134 -10.83 -7.93 -18.65
C VAL A 134 -11.43 -6.71 -17.96
N ASN A 135 -10.65 -6.08 -17.07
CA ASN A 135 -10.98 -4.82 -16.41
C ASN A 135 -9.82 -3.84 -16.65
N GLU A 136 -10.12 -2.59 -17.01
CA GLU A 136 -9.09 -1.54 -17.22
C GLU A 136 -8.54 -0.97 -15.90
N LYS A 137 -9.34 -1.08 -14.84
CA LYS A 137 -9.00 -0.65 -13.50
C LYS A 137 -9.84 -1.42 -12.48
N VAL A 138 -9.29 -1.55 -11.29
CA VAL A 138 -10.00 -2.00 -10.09
C VAL A 138 -10.13 -0.79 -9.17
N ILE A 139 -11.35 -0.51 -8.71
CA ILE A 139 -11.64 0.60 -7.81
C ILE A 139 -11.97 0.03 -6.44
N VAL A 140 -11.25 0.46 -5.42
CA VAL A 140 -11.52 0.12 -4.02
C VAL A 140 -12.11 1.34 -3.34
N HIS A 141 -13.31 1.19 -2.79
CA HIS A 141 -13.96 2.24 -2.00
C HIS A 141 -13.47 2.17 -0.55
N ILE A 142 -12.91 3.27 -0.07
CA ILE A 142 -12.27 3.38 1.24
C ILE A 142 -13.15 4.29 2.09
N PRO A 143 -13.71 3.80 3.21
CA PRO A 143 -14.51 4.64 4.10
C PRO A 143 -13.61 5.63 4.82
N VAL A 144 -14.07 6.88 4.93
CA VAL A 144 -13.37 7.98 5.60
C VAL A 144 -14.34 8.82 6.43
N GLY A 145 -13.81 9.61 7.35
CA GLY A 145 -14.62 10.56 8.13
C GLY A 145 -15.25 11.64 7.25
N LEU A 146 -16.33 12.25 7.74
CA LEU A 146 -16.93 13.45 7.14
C LEU A 146 -16.24 14.70 7.68
N LYS A 147 -15.78 15.56 6.77
CA LYS A 147 -15.06 16.79 7.13
C LYS A 147 -15.97 17.78 7.87
N GLU A 148 -17.27 17.78 7.58
CA GLU A 148 -18.26 18.64 8.25
C GLU A 148 -18.32 18.40 9.77
N HIS A 149 -18.12 17.15 10.21
CA HIS A 149 -18.14 16.81 11.63
C HIS A 149 -16.87 17.24 12.38
N SER A 150 -15.83 17.72 11.68
CA SER A 150 -14.53 18.04 12.28
C SER A 150 -14.66 19.05 13.43
N SER A 151 -15.37 20.17 13.23
CA SER A 151 -15.51 21.20 14.26
C SER A 151 -16.25 20.67 15.50
N LEU A 152 -17.35 19.96 15.29
CA LEU A 152 -18.15 19.38 16.37
C LEU A 152 -17.34 18.35 17.16
N VAL A 153 -16.64 17.44 16.48
CA VAL A 153 -15.79 16.43 17.11
C VAL A 153 -14.67 17.09 17.91
N CYS A 154 -14.02 18.13 17.36
CA CYS A 154 -12.98 18.88 18.06
C CYS A 154 -13.50 19.54 19.35
N VAL A 155 -14.62 20.26 19.28
CA VAL A 155 -15.21 20.94 20.45
C VAL A 155 -15.59 19.93 21.54
N MET A 156 -16.29 18.85 21.17
CA MET A 156 -16.69 17.83 22.13
C MET A 156 -15.49 17.12 22.76
N THR A 157 -14.46 16.83 21.97
CA THR A 157 -13.23 16.20 22.47
C THR A 157 -12.49 17.13 23.44
N LEU A 158 -12.40 18.43 23.12
CA LEU A 158 -11.77 19.41 24.01
C LEU A 158 -12.52 19.58 25.33
N LEU A 159 -13.86 19.67 25.29
CA LEU A 159 -14.69 19.76 26.49
C LEU A 159 -14.54 18.50 27.36
N ALA A 160 -14.64 17.32 26.74
CA ALA A 160 -14.46 16.05 27.44
C ALA A 160 -13.06 15.95 28.06
N THR A 161 -12.02 16.35 27.32
CA THR A 161 -10.64 16.33 27.81
C THR A 161 -10.47 17.28 28.99
N ALA A 162 -10.94 18.52 28.89
CA ALA A 162 -10.84 19.50 29.97
C ALA A 162 -11.56 19.01 31.23
N LEU A 163 -12.79 18.51 31.10
CA LEU A 163 -13.57 17.97 32.21
C LEU A 163 -12.87 16.78 32.86
N CYS A 164 -12.42 15.80 32.06
CA CYS A 164 -11.71 14.63 32.57
C CYS A 164 -10.40 15.01 33.27
N SER A 165 -9.60 15.90 32.67
CA SER A 165 -8.35 16.37 33.27
C SER A 165 -8.59 17.13 34.57
N SER A 166 -9.62 17.98 34.65
CA SER A 166 -9.99 18.68 35.90
C SER A 166 -10.43 17.72 36.99
N LEU A 167 -11.22 16.70 36.67
CA LEU A 167 -11.64 15.68 37.64
C LEU A 167 -10.46 14.86 38.16
N VAL A 168 -9.55 14.46 37.26
CA VAL A 168 -8.31 13.76 37.64
C VAL A 168 -7.44 14.64 38.53
N LEU A 169 -7.25 15.91 38.17
CA LEU A 169 -6.47 16.86 38.95
C LEU A 169 -7.08 17.07 40.35
N ALA A 170 -8.41 17.28 40.43
CA ALA A 170 -9.11 17.41 41.71
C ALA A 170 -8.97 16.15 42.58
N ALA A 171 -9.05 14.96 41.97
CA ALA A 171 -8.86 13.69 42.68
C ALA A 171 -7.43 13.55 43.21
N VAL A 172 -6.42 13.91 42.42
CA VAL A 172 -5.00 13.91 42.84
C VAL A 172 -4.75 14.93 43.94
N CYS A 173 -5.28 16.16 43.85
CA CYS A 173 -5.13 17.15 44.91
C CYS A 173 -5.80 16.73 46.22
N LYS A 174 -6.94 16.03 46.14
CA LYS A 174 -7.71 15.63 47.32
C LYS A 174 -7.17 14.37 48.00
N HIS A 175 -6.62 13.41 47.25
CA HIS A 175 -6.24 12.10 47.78
C HIS A 175 -4.76 11.74 47.59
N GLY A 176 -4.00 12.56 46.88
CA GLY A 176 -2.57 12.37 46.69
C GLY A 176 -1.79 12.74 47.95
N HIS A 177 -0.98 11.82 48.45
CA HIS A 177 0.02 12.08 49.49
C HIS A 177 1.23 12.82 48.90
N PHE A 178 1.01 14.03 48.36
CA PHE A 178 2.09 14.92 47.94
C PHE A 178 2.18 16.08 48.92
N SER A 179 3.38 16.30 49.49
CA SER A 179 3.70 17.51 50.27
C SER A 179 3.71 18.72 49.34
N LEU A 180 2.53 19.21 48.96
CA LEU A 180 2.41 20.35 48.06
C LEU A 180 1.69 21.48 48.78
N ALA A 181 2.49 22.31 49.45
CA ALA A 181 2.09 23.64 49.88
C ALA A 181 1.88 24.52 48.65
N GLN A 182 0.81 24.29 47.87
CA GLN A 182 0.27 25.19 46.82
C GLN A 182 -0.85 24.49 46.04
N CYS A 183 -2.03 24.38 46.65
CA CYS A 183 -3.27 24.34 45.89
C CYS A 183 -4.13 25.48 46.44
N SER A 184 -4.04 26.62 45.77
CA SER A 184 -4.87 27.82 45.98
C SER A 184 -5.87 27.95 44.86
#